data_AF-A0A7K4FNH9-F1
#
_entry.id   AF-A0A7K4FNH9-F1
#
_cell.length_a   1.000
_cell.length_b   1.000
_cell.length_c   1.000
_cell.angle_alpha   90.00
_cell.angle_beta   90.00
_cell.angle_gamma   90.00
#
_symmetry.space_group_name_H-M   'P 1'
#
loop_
_entity.id
_entity.type
_entity.pdbx_description
1 polymer ?
#
loop_
_entity_poly.entity_id
_entity_poly.type
_entity_poly.pdbx_seq_one_letter_code
_entity_poly.pdbx_strand_id
1 'polypeptide(L)'
;MKDTLPMDEKYKVHMSKYFEEYERSLKDVNGFWNENGRIIDWFKPFDKVLDDSKKPFYRWFINGKTNLSYNCLDRHIQNEKRNKVAFIWVPEKGEEKVVTYFGLYRRVNAFARGLLNLGVKKGDKITIYMPMILEAPIAMLACARIGAVFNVVFSGFGEQALAERINNSNSKTIITADGGYRKGNIIQLKNIVDKAIDLSNGVDNVIVVKNTHTEIDMEPDRDYYYDDIIEDGYVEPEQMDSNDPLFILYTSGTTGKPKGILHANGGYPVWIANTLKWAFNPKDEDRWWCAADIGWITGHSYIVFAPLLLGLTSVMYEGAIDYPKPDRMWEIIERYGVNLLYTSPTAIRLLMKYGEKYPLSHDLSSLKTLGTVGEPINPAAWHWYYEVIGKSRCPIIDTYWQTETGGFTISPSARLGLPDLKPGSATFPMPGIDAEILDENGKNVKPGEKGYIVIKKPWPGLMLTVNNDDKRYIDTYFSKFKGKYFMGDYAIQDDDGYFWLLGRSDEVLKVSGHRIGTIEVEDGLVSMKEIAEAAVFGKPDTVKGDTIVAFATLKDGYEKSPELIENI
;
A
#
# COMPACT_ATOMS: atom_id res chain seq x y z
N MET A 1 4.41 29.09 35.50
CA MET A 1 3.03 29.30 35.96
C MET A 1 2.17 28.30 35.23
N LYS A 2 1.72 27.24 35.93
CA LYS A 2 0.73 26.29 35.42
C LYS A 2 -0.66 26.75 35.87
N ASP A 3 -1.55 26.87 34.90
CA ASP A 3 -3.01 26.76 34.95
C ASP A 3 -3.77 27.38 36.13
N THR A 4 -4.39 28.53 35.87
CA THR A 4 -5.55 29.04 36.61
C THR A 4 -6.70 29.29 35.63
N LEU A 5 -7.10 28.26 34.88
CA LEU A 5 -8.35 28.32 34.12
C LEU A 5 -9.49 27.78 35.01
N PRO A 6 -10.61 28.52 35.20
CA PRO A 6 -11.77 28.06 35.96
C PRO A 6 -12.46 26.82 35.33
N MET A 7 -12.32 26.62 34.02
CA MET A 7 -12.66 25.40 33.28
C MET A 7 -11.72 25.27 32.07
N ASP A 8 -11.28 24.05 31.76
CA ASP A 8 -10.48 23.67 30.58
C ASP A 8 -11.26 22.71 29.65
N GLU A 9 -12.60 22.81 29.65
CA GLU A 9 -13.44 21.97 28.80
C GLU A 9 -13.33 22.40 27.32
N LYS A 10 -12.81 21.50 26.48
CA LYS A 10 -12.76 21.66 25.02
C LYS A 10 -13.78 20.73 24.36
N TYR A 11 -14.77 21.29 23.66
CA TYR A 11 -15.77 20.52 22.91
C TYR A 11 -15.35 20.34 21.44
N LYS A 12 -14.79 19.19 21.09
CA LYS A 12 -14.43 18.84 19.69
C LYS A 12 -15.61 18.14 19.00
N VAL A 13 -16.71 18.86 18.75
CA VAL A 13 -17.97 18.29 18.20
C VAL A 13 -17.75 17.50 16.90
N HIS A 14 -16.92 18.01 15.99
CA HIS A 14 -16.63 17.37 14.69
C HIS A 14 -15.83 16.07 14.77
N MET A 15 -15.12 15.82 15.88
CA MET A 15 -14.29 14.62 16.11
C MET A 15 -14.87 13.69 17.17
N SER A 16 -16.01 14.03 17.76
CA SER A 16 -16.65 13.27 18.86
C SER A 16 -16.82 11.79 18.52
N LYS A 17 -17.37 11.50 17.34
CA LYS A 17 -17.54 10.13 16.85
C LYS A 17 -16.23 9.40 16.61
N TYR A 18 -15.19 10.08 16.12
CA TYR A 18 -13.86 9.48 16.00
C TYR A 18 -13.34 9.05 17.38
N PHE A 19 -13.38 9.94 18.37
CA PHE A 19 -12.89 9.62 19.72
C PHE A 19 -13.70 8.50 20.37
N GLU A 20 -15.02 8.49 20.21
CA GLU A 20 -15.89 7.41 20.70
C GLU A 20 -15.51 6.05 20.11
N GLU A 21 -15.41 5.96 18.78
CA GLU A 21 -15.06 4.71 18.10
C GLU A 21 -13.62 4.28 18.40
N TYR A 22 -12.69 5.24 18.47
CA TYR A 22 -11.29 4.96 18.84
C TYR A 22 -11.20 4.43 20.27
N GLU A 23 -11.83 5.08 21.25
CA GLU A 23 -11.84 4.59 22.63
C GLU A 23 -12.51 3.23 22.75
N ARG A 24 -13.65 3.03 22.09
CA ARG A 24 -14.37 1.74 22.06
C ARG A 24 -13.48 0.65 21.49
N SER A 25 -12.78 0.91 20.39
CA SER A 25 -11.89 -0.06 19.75
C SER A 25 -10.74 -0.54 20.65
N LEU A 26 -10.30 0.29 21.61
CA LEU A 26 -9.22 -0.05 22.54
C LEU A 26 -9.69 -0.65 23.85
N LYS A 27 -10.91 -0.29 24.32
CA LYS A 27 -11.52 -0.76 25.57
C LYS A 27 -12.28 -2.08 25.39
N ASP A 28 -13.03 -2.21 24.29
CA ASP A 28 -13.84 -3.39 23.95
C ASP A 28 -13.39 -3.98 22.59
N VAL A 29 -12.18 -4.53 22.58
CA VAL A 29 -11.58 -5.12 21.36
C VAL A 29 -12.47 -6.20 20.77
N ASN A 30 -13.04 -7.08 21.61
CA ASN A 30 -13.88 -8.19 21.15
C ASN A 30 -15.20 -7.70 20.57
N GLY A 31 -15.93 -6.82 21.26
CA GLY A 31 -17.20 -6.30 20.75
C GLY A 31 -17.02 -5.44 19.50
N PHE A 32 -16.01 -4.56 19.50
CA PHE A 32 -15.71 -3.70 18.36
C PHE A 32 -15.37 -4.49 17.09
N TRP A 33 -14.48 -5.48 17.18
CA TRP A 33 -14.09 -6.28 16.02
C TRP A 33 -15.08 -7.38 15.68
N ASN A 34 -15.92 -7.82 16.62
CA ASN A 34 -17.06 -8.69 16.28
C ASN A 34 -18.08 -7.97 15.37
N GLU A 35 -18.25 -6.66 15.54
CA GLU A 35 -19.08 -5.83 14.67
C GLU A 35 -18.37 -5.51 13.35
N ASN A 36 -17.18 -4.91 13.42
CA ASN A 36 -16.44 -4.46 12.23
C ASN A 36 -15.90 -5.62 11.37
N GLY A 37 -15.75 -6.82 11.95
CA GLY A 37 -15.41 -8.05 11.24
C GLY A 37 -16.50 -8.53 10.29
N ARG A 38 -17.73 -8.03 10.42
CA ARG A 38 -18.86 -8.34 9.52
C ARG A 38 -18.88 -7.49 8.25
N ILE A 39 -17.86 -6.66 8.03
CA ILE A 39 -17.68 -5.94 6.75
C ILE A 39 -17.39 -6.91 5.59
N ILE A 40 -16.95 -8.12 5.91
CA ILE A 40 -16.82 -9.26 5.00
C ILE A 40 -17.79 -10.36 5.39
N ASP A 41 -18.12 -11.19 4.41
CA ASP A 41 -18.95 -12.36 4.55
C ASP A 41 -18.11 -13.56 5.02
N TRP A 42 -18.70 -14.32 5.94
CA TRP A 42 -18.12 -15.52 6.53
C TRP A 42 -19.01 -16.72 6.19
N PHE A 43 -18.46 -17.73 5.50
CA PHE A 43 -19.16 -18.99 5.26
C PHE A 43 -19.45 -19.71 6.59
N LYS A 44 -18.51 -19.61 7.53
CA LYS A 44 -18.69 -19.99 8.92
C LYS A 44 -18.27 -18.81 9.80
N PRO A 45 -19.15 -18.30 10.68
CA PRO A 45 -18.77 -17.28 11.66
C PRO A 45 -17.59 -17.72 12.53
N PHE A 46 -16.79 -16.76 12.99
CA PHE A 46 -15.70 -17.01 13.93
C PHE A 46 -16.20 -17.20 15.36
N ASP A 47 -15.50 -18.05 16.12
CA ASP A 47 -15.85 -18.38 17.51
C ASP A 47 -15.23 -17.38 18.50
N LYS A 48 -14.08 -16.79 18.14
CA LYS A 48 -13.31 -15.86 18.97
C LYS A 48 -12.67 -14.78 18.10
N VAL A 49 -12.70 -13.52 18.54
CA VAL A 49 -12.15 -12.39 17.78
C VAL A 49 -10.62 -12.36 17.79
N LEU A 50 -9.98 -12.50 18.96
CA LEU A 50 -8.52 -12.47 19.10
C LEU A 50 -8.04 -13.65 19.93
N ASP A 51 -7.07 -14.40 19.41
CA ASP A 51 -6.22 -15.30 20.18
C ASP A 51 -4.80 -14.75 20.28
N ASP A 52 -4.39 -14.51 21.52
CA ASP A 52 -3.12 -13.91 21.90
C ASP A 52 -2.33 -14.84 22.84
N SER A 53 -2.70 -16.13 22.90
CA SER A 53 -2.02 -17.15 23.71
C SER A 53 -0.59 -17.44 23.27
N LYS A 54 -0.27 -17.19 21.99
CA LYS A 54 1.07 -17.40 21.38
C LYS A 54 1.78 -16.09 21.01
N LYS A 55 1.58 -15.01 21.78
CA LYS A 55 2.29 -13.72 21.58
C LYS A 55 3.78 -13.91 21.25
N PRO A 56 4.33 -13.21 20.23
CA PRO A 56 3.68 -12.17 19.39
C PRO A 56 2.92 -12.71 18.15
N PHE A 57 2.69 -14.02 18.03
CA PHE A 57 1.96 -14.62 16.89
C PHE A 57 0.44 -14.55 17.08
N TYR A 58 -0.11 -13.35 16.94
CA TYR A 58 -1.55 -13.09 17.12
C TYR A 58 -2.39 -13.74 16.01
N ARG A 59 -3.60 -14.20 16.37
CA ARG A 59 -4.56 -14.77 15.44
C ARG A 59 -5.92 -14.10 15.60
N TRP A 60 -6.58 -13.79 14.49
CA TRP A 60 -7.85 -13.06 14.48
C TRP A 60 -8.97 -13.90 13.87
N PHE A 61 -10.19 -13.72 14.38
CA PHE A 61 -11.41 -14.37 13.91
C PHE A 61 -11.28 -15.91 13.82
N ILE A 62 -10.96 -16.51 14.97
CA ILE A 62 -10.63 -17.94 15.11
C ILE A 62 -11.77 -18.82 14.61
N ASN A 63 -11.42 -19.85 13.83
CA ASN A 63 -12.32 -20.79 13.17
C ASN A 63 -13.30 -20.19 12.16
N GLY A 64 -13.23 -18.87 11.91
CA GLY A 64 -14.01 -18.23 10.86
C GLY A 64 -13.55 -18.74 9.50
N LYS A 65 -14.51 -19.10 8.64
CA LYS A 65 -14.25 -19.51 7.25
C LYS A 65 -14.69 -18.44 6.28
N THR A 66 -13.81 -18.05 5.37
CA THR A 66 -14.07 -17.01 4.37
C THR A 66 -13.29 -17.29 3.09
N ASN A 67 -13.48 -16.45 2.07
CA ASN A 67 -12.64 -16.41 0.88
C ASN A 67 -12.60 -14.96 0.38
N LEU A 68 -11.40 -14.45 0.11
CA LEU A 68 -11.23 -13.06 -0.31
C LEU A 68 -11.80 -12.81 -1.72
N SER A 69 -11.63 -13.75 -2.64
CA SER A 69 -12.18 -13.65 -4.00
C SER A 69 -13.72 -13.56 -3.98
N TYR A 70 -14.37 -14.40 -3.16
CA TYR A 70 -15.82 -14.35 -2.95
C TYR A 70 -16.29 -12.98 -2.45
N ASN A 71 -15.58 -12.44 -1.46
CA ASN A 71 -15.90 -11.14 -0.86
C ASN A 71 -15.65 -9.95 -1.80
N CYS A 72 -14.69 -10.07 -2.72
CA CYS A 72 -14.44 -9.05 -3.74
C CYS A 72 -15.40 -9.13 -4.93
N LEU A 73 -16.03 -10.29 -5.20
CA LEU A 73 -16.76 -10.55 -6.44
C LEU A 73 -18.15 -11.14 -6.19
N ASP A 74 -18.23 -12.41 -5.77
CA ASP A 74 -19.44 -13.22 -5.72
C ASP A 74 -20.59 -12.54 -4.96
N ARG A 75 -20.31 -11.93 -3.80
CA ARG A 75 -21.33 -11.21 -3.00
C ARG A 75 -21.94 -10.00 -3.71
N HIS A 76 -21.27 -9.47 -4.74
CA HIS A 76 -21.74 -8.35 -5.55
C HIS A 76 -22.49 -8.81 -6.81
N ILE A 77 -22.51 -10.10 -7.12
CA ILE A 77 -23.14 -10.64 -8.35
C ILE A 77 -24.66 -10.84 -8.20
N GLN A 78 -25.15 -10.94 -6.97
CA GLN A 78 -26.57 -11.16 -6.64
C GLN A 78 -27.32 -9.87 -6.26
N ASN A 79 -26.67 -8.71 -6.37
CA ASN A 79 -27.28 -7.41 -6.05
C ASN A 79 -27.10 -6.41 -7.22
N GLU A 80 -27.49 -5.17 -7.00
CA GLU A 80 -27.44 -4.09 -7.98
C GLU A 80 -26.02 -3.81 -8.51
N LYS A 81 -24.97 -4.23 -7.79
CA LYS A 81 -23.57 -4.05 -8.21
C LYS A 81 -23.13 -5.02 -9.30
N ARG A 82 -23.92 -6.04 -9.65
CA ARG A 82 -23.57 -7.03 -10.68
C ARG A 82 -23.06 -6.41 -11.97
N ASN A 83 -23.77 -5.39 -12.47
CA ASN A 83 -23.43 -4.69 -13.71
C ASN A 83 -22.71 -3.35 -13.48
N LYS A 84 -22.42 -3.01 -12.22
CA LYS A 84 -21.57 -1.86 -11.90
C LYS A 84 -20.16 -2.10 -12.45
N VAL A 85 -19.49 -1.03 -12.85
CA VAL A 85 -18.08 -1.08 -13.26
C VAL A 85 -17.22 -1.42 -12.05
N ALA A 86 -16.39 -2.45 -12.16
CA ALA A 86 -15.35 -2.77 -11.18
C ALA A 86 -14.06 -2.03 -11.55
N PHE A 87 -13.60 -2.16 -12.80
CA PHE A 87 -12.42 -1.48 -13.29
C PHE A 87 -12.68 -0.68 -14.57
N ILE A 88 -12.15 0.53 -14.61
CA ILE A 88 -11.84 1.27 -15.82
C ILE A 88 -10.32 1.16 -16.01
N TRP A 89 -9.89 0.33 -16.95
CA TRP A 89 -8.47 0.13 -17.24
C TRP A 89 -8.04 0.98 -18.43
N VAL A 90 -7.00 1.77 -18.18
CA VAL A 90 -6.41 2.68 -19.14
C VAL A 90 -5.01 2.15 -19.48
N PRO A 91 -4.76 1.69 -20.72
CA PRO A 91 -3.43 1.27 -21.12
C PRO A 91 -2.49 2.47 -21.31
N GLU A 92 -1.18 2.21 -21.33
CA GLU A 92 -0.24 3.20 -21.88
C GLU A 92 -0.38 3.29 -23.40
N LYS A 93 -0.61 2.14 -24.06
CA LYS A 93 -0.84 2.02 -25.49
C LYS A 93 -1.93 0.99 -25.79
N GLY A 94 -2.88 1.34 -26.66
CA GLY A 94 -3.96 0.45 -27.08
C GLY A 94 -5.33 0.97 -26.66
N GLU A 95 -6.29 0.05 -26.54
CA GLU A 95 -7.69 0.38 -26.24
C GLU A 95 -8.01 0.22 -24.75
N GLU A 96 -8.76 1.20 -24.23
CA GLU A 96 -9.29 1.18 -22.87
C GLU A 96 -10.30 0.05 -22.69
N LYS A 97 -10.33 -0.53 -21.48
CA LYS A 97 -11.27 -1.61 -21.15
C LYS A 97 -12.08 -1.23 -19.93
N VAL A 98 -13.40 -1.36 -20.04
CA VAL A 98 -14.33 -1.21 -18.91
C VAL A 98 -14.83 -2.60 -18.52
N VAL A 99 -14.60 -2.98 -17.28
CA VAL A 99 -14.93 -4.31 -16.76
C VAL A 99 -15.94 -4.16 -15.62
N THR A 100 -17.13 -4.74 -15.78
CA THR A 100 -18.13 -4.81 -14.72
C THR A 100 -17.77 -5.86 -13.67
N TYR A 101 -18.39 -5.82 -12.50
CA TYR A 101 -18.23 -6.88 -11.47
C TYR A 101 -18.52 -8.27 -12.06
N PHE A 102 -19.61 -8.43 -12.82
CA PHE A 102 -19.90 -9.70 -13.48
C PHE A 102 -18.85 -10.08 -14.54
N GLY A 103 -18.33 -9.11 -15.28
CA GLY A 103 -17.25 -9.33 -16.24
C GLY A 103 -15.94 -9.77 -15.57
N LEU A 104 -15.60 -9.19 -14.41
CA LEU A 104 -14.43 -9.56 -13.63
C LEU A 104 -14.60 -10.93 -12.98
N TYR A 105 -15.76 -11.18 -12.39
CA TYR A 105 -16.16 -12.47 -11.83
C TYR A 105 -15.98 -13.63 -12.82
N ARG A 106 -16.45 -13.47 -14.07
CA ARG A 106 -16.28 -14.49 -15.10
C ARG A 106 -14.81 -14.77 -15.42
N ARG A 107 -14.01 -13.72 -15.59
CA ARG A 107 -12.57 -13.84 -15.90
C ARG A 107 -11.80 -14.52 -14.77
N VAL A 108 -12.09 -14.16 -13.52
CA VAL A 108 -11.47 -14.76 -12.34
C VAL A 108 -11.83 -16.24 -12.21
N ASN A 109 -13.09 -16.59 -12.43
CA ASN A 109 -13.52 -17.99 -12.41
C ASN A 109 -12.85 -18.80 -13.52
N ALA A 110 -12.78 -18.26 -14.74
CA ALA A 110 -12.17 -18.95 -15.86
C ALA A 110 -10.65 -19.16 -15.66
N PHE A 111 -9.95 -18.16 -15.12
CA PHE A 111 -8.54 -18.29 -14.80
C PHE A 111 -8.28 -19.22 -13.61
N ALA A 112 -9.12 -19.16 -12.57
CA ALA A 112 -9.05 -20.10 -11.45
C ALA A 112 -9.19 -21.55 -11.91
N ARG A 113 -10.08 -21.82 -12.90
CA ARG A 113 -10.21 -23.16 -13.49
C ARG A 113 -8.95 -23.58 -14.25
N GLY A 114 -8.38 -22.68 -15.05
CA GLY A 114 -7.11 -22.93 -15.74
C GLY A 114 -5.99 -23.32 -14.78
N LEU A 115 -5.86 -22.61 -13.65
CA LEU A 115 -4.88 -22.94 -12.60
C LEU A 115 -5.14 -24.33 -12.00
N LEU A 116 -6.40 -24.68 -11.69
CA LEU A 116 -6.74 -26.01 -11.18
C LEU A 116 -6.43 -27.13 -12.19
N ASN A 117 -6.68 -26.90 -13.48
CA ASN A 117 -6.38 -27.84 -14.55
C ASN A 117 -4.86 -28.07 -14.71
N LEU A 118 -4.05 -27.04 -14.46
CA LEU A 118 -2.58 -27.14 -14.37
C LEU A 118 -2.10 -27.79 -13.05
N GLY A 119 -3.01 -28.24 -12.20
CA GLY A 119 -2.71 -29.00 -10.99
C GLY A 119 -2.38 -28.15 -9.75
N VAL A 120 -2.60 -26.83 -9.80
CA VAL A 120 -2.46 -25.95 -8.62
C VAL A 120 -3.47 -26.35 -7.55
N LYS A 121 -3.01 -26.42 -6.30
CA LYS A 121 -3.82 -26.78 -5.13
C LYS A 121 -3.79 -25.67 -4.08
N LYS A 122 -4.75 -25.75 -3.16
CA LYS A 122 -4.74 -24.94 -1.94
C LYS A 122 -3.39 -25.03 -1.24
N GLY A 123 -2.82 -23.88 -0.90
CA GLY A 123 -1.54 -23.77 -0.24
C GLY A 123 -0.33 -23.78 -1.18
N ASP A 124 -0.48 -23.99 -2.49
CA ASP A 124 0.62 -23.82 -3.44
C ASP A 124 1.03 -22.36 -3.57
N LYS A 125 2.31 -22.11 -3.87
CA LYS A 125 2.88 -20.76 -3.96
C LYS A 125 3.02 -20.36 -5.42
N ILE A 126 2.52 -19.18 -5.75
CA ILE A 126 2.48 -18.65 -7.11
C ILE A 126 3.14 -17.28 -7.13
N THR A 127 4.15 -17.11 -7.98
CA THR A 127 4.76 -15.81 -8.21
C THR A 127 4.04 -15.09 -9.34
N ILE A 128 3.64 -13.84 -9.10
CA ILE A 128 3.01 -12.97 -10.11
C ILE A 128 4.01 -11.86 -10.45
N TYR A 129 4.45 -11.80 -11.70
CA TYR A 129 5.41 -10.82 -12.22
C TYR A 129 4.79 -10.14 -13.45
N MET A 130 3.87 -9.21 -13.18
CA MET A 130 2.99 -8.61 -14.19
C MET A 130 3.12 -7.08 -14.22
N PRO A 131 2.90 -6.44 -15.38
CA PRO A 131 2.66 -5.00 -15.44
C PRO A 131 1.25 -4.67 -14.92
N MET A 132 0.91 -3.38 -14.89
CA MET A 132 -0.39 -2.87 -14.43
C MET A 132 -1.53 -3.09 -15.46
N ILE A 133 -1.74 -4.35 -15.84
CA ILE A 133 -2.82 -4.81 -16.74
C ILE A 133 -3.92 -5.57 -15.99
N LEU A 134 -5.09 -5.74 -16.61
CA LEU A 134 -6.27 -6.37 -15.98
C LEU A 134 -6.03 -7.80 -15.49
N GLU A 135 -5.13 -8.52 -16.15
CA GLU A 135 -4.79 -9.90 -15.81
C GLU A 135 -4.06 -9.99 -14.45
N ALA A 136 -3.41 -8.91 -13.99
CA ALA A 136 -2.74 -8.87 -12.68
C ALA A 136 -3.72 -8.99 -11.49
N PRO A 137 -4.76 -8.14 -11.34
CA PRO A 137 -5.78 -8.34 -10.30
C PRO A 137 -6.59 -9.63 -10.53
N ILE A 138 -6.81 -10.06 -11.78
CA ILE A 138 -7.46 -11.35 -12.06
C ILE A 138 -6.64 -12.50 -11.48
N ALA A 139 -5.31 -12.49 -11.66
CA ALA A 139 -4.43 -13.52 -11.14
C ALA A 139 -4.44 -13.56 -9.61
N MET A 140 -4.37 -12.41 -8.94
CA MET A 140 -4.47 -12.34 -7.47
C MET A 140 -5.80 -12.90 -6.96
N LEU A 141 -6.91 -12.51 -7.59
CA LEU A 141 -8.26 -12.97 -7.21
C LEU A 141 -8.47 -14.45 -7.51
N ALA A 142 -7.89 -14.98 -8.59
CA ALA A 142 -7.94 -16.40 -8.94
C ALA A 142 -7.13 -17.26 -7.95
N CYS A 143 -5.92 -16.81 -7.59
CA CYS A 143 -5.11 -17.46 -6.55
C CYS A 143 -5.85 -17.49 -5.21
N ALA A 144 -6.41 -16.35 -4.78
CA ALA A 144 -7.22 -16.28 -3.57
C ALA A 144 -8.48 -17.16 -3.64
N ARG A 145 -9.08 -17.32 -4.83
CA ARG A 145 -10.28 -18.16 -5.02
C ARG A 145 -10.01 -19.62 -4.71
N ILE A 146 -8.88 -20.15 -5.18
CA ILE A 146 -8.51 -21.58 -5.04
C ILE A 146 -7.65 -21.85 -3.80
N GLY A 147 -7.41 -20.83 -2.97
CA GLY A 147 -6.62 -20.95 -1.75
C GLY A 147 -5.11 -21.07 -1.98
N ALA A 148 -4.61 -20.69 -3.15
CA ALA A 148 -3.18 -20.57 -3.42
C ALA A 148 -2.61 -19.30 -2.74
N VAL A 149 -1.35 -19.36 -2.35
CA VAL A 149 -0.64 -18.24 -1.70
C VAL A 149 0.20 -17.53 -2.75
N PHE A 150 -0.31 -16.42 -3.26
CA PHE A 150 0.41 -15.67 -4.29
C PHE A 150 1.48 -14.77 -3.67
N ASN A 151 2.51 -14.45 -4.45
CA ASN A 151 3.46 -13.39 -4.16
C ASN A 151 3.66 -12.53 -5.40
N VAL A 152 3.26 -11.26 -5.31
CA VAL A 152 3.47 -10.32 -6.40
C VAL A 152 4.88 -9.76 -6.29
N VAL A 153 5.59 -9.75 -7.41
CA VAL A 153 6.92 -9.17 -7.56
C VAL A 153 6.80 -8.01 -8.53
N PHE A 154 7.24 -6.83 -8.12
CA PHE A 154 7.22 -5.63 -8.95
C PHE A 154 7.92 -5.89 -10.29
N SER A 155 7.22 -5.64 -11.40
CA SER A 155 7.70 -5.93 -12.77
C SER A 155 8.89 -5.06 -13.22
N GLY A 156 9.31 -4.09 -12.42
CA GLY A 156 10.57 -3.37 -12.62
C GLY A 156 11.80 -4.03 -12.00
N PHE A 157 11.66 -5.14 -11.26
CA PHE A 157 12.82 -5.86 -10.73
C PHE A 157 13.50 -6.74 -11.78
N GLY A 158 14.82 -6.83 -11.73
CA GLY A 158 15.62 -7.71 -12.59
C GLY A 158 15.61 -9.18 -12.13
N GLU A 159 16.26 -10.02 -12.93
CA GLU A 159 16.21 -11.48 -12.82
C GLU A 159 16.72 -12.02 -11.47
N GLN A 160 17.77 -11.43 -10.88
CA GLN A 160 18.30 -11.90 -9.59
C GLN A 160 17.30 -11.64 -8.47
N ALA A 161 16.70 -10.44 -8.44
CA ALA A 161 15.71 -10.08 -7.42
C ALA A 161 14.43 -10.92 -7.55
N LEU A 162 14.05 -11.29 -8.77
CA LEU A 162 12.94 -12.22 -9.03
C LEU A 162 13.29 -13.64 -8.55
N ALA A 163 14.46 -14.17 -8.92
CA ALA A 163 14.90 -15.52 -8.55
C ALA A 163 14.99 -15.72 -7.03
N GLU A 164 15.50 -14.73 -6.29
CA GLU A 164 15.55 -14.80 -4.82
C GLU A 164 14.16 -14.97 -4.20
N ARG A 165 13.13 -14.33 -4.76
CA ARG A 165 11.76 -14.38 -4.28
C ARG A 165 11.07 -15.69 -4.66
N ILE A 166 11.31 -16.19 -5.88
CA ILE A 166 10.86 -17.52 -6.31
C ILE A 166 11.41 -18.58 -5.36
N ASN A 167 12.73 -18.59 -5.15
CA ASN A 167 13.40 -19.54 -4.26
C ASN A 167 12.92 -19.43 -2.80
N ASN A 168 12.77 -18.21 -2.27
CA ASN A 168 12.35 -18.04 -0.87
C ASN A 168 10.88 -18.45 -0.63
N SER A 169 10.00 -18.18 -1.59
CA SER A 169 8.58 -18.57 -1.51
C SER A 169 8.38 -20.04 -1.86
N ASN A 170 9.35 -20.67 -2.54
CA ASN A 170 9.22 -21.99 -3.13
C ASN A 170 8.01 -22.04 -4.10
N SER A 171 7.86 -20.98 -4.90
CA SER A 171 6.83 -20.91 -5.94
C SER A 171 7.13 -21.89 -7.06
N LYS A 172 6.12 -22.67 -7.43
CA LYS A 172 6.20 -23.64 -8.55
C LYS A 172 5.53 -23.15 -9.82
N THR A 173 4.77 -22.07 -9.72
CA THR A 173 4.08 -21.45 -10.85
C THR A 173 4.40 -19.97 -10.89
N ILE A 174 4.71 -19.47 -12.09
CA ILE A 174 4.93 -18.06 -12.37
C ILE A 174 3.85 -17.57 -13.33
N ILE A 175 3.25 -16.42 -13.04
CA ILE A 175 2.33 -15.73 -13.95
C ILE A 175 3.00 -14.44 -14.39
N THR A 176 3.21 -14.27 -15.69
CA THR A 176 3.93 -13.13 -16.30
C THR A 176 3.24 -12.68 -17.60
N ALA A 177 3.73 -11.60 -18.19
CA ALA A 177 3.40 -11.20 -19.56
C ALA A 177 4.61 -11.35 -20.48
N ASP A 178 4.38 -11.30 -21.78
CA ASP A 178 5.44 -11.14 -22.79
C ASP A 178 6.25 -9.85 -22.54
N GLY A 179 5.57 -8.75 -22.26
CA GLY A 179 6.16 -7.49 -21.86
C GLY A 179 5.18 -6.51 -21.22
N GLY A 180 5.71 -5.36 -20.80
CA GLY A 180 4.93 -4.24 -20.25
C GLY A 180 5.38 -2.92 -20.84
N TYR A 181 4.44 -1.99 -21.02
CA TYR A 181 4.75 -0.64 -21.48
C TYR A 181 5.19 0.27 -20.32
N ARG A 182 6.24 1.05 -20.55
CA ARG A 182 6.66 2.12 -19.65
C ARG A 182 7.30 3.27 -20.42
N LYS A 183 6.68 4.45 -20.38
CA LYS A 183 7.13 5.67 -21.08
C LYS A 183 7.37 5.42 -22.58
N GLY A 184 6.51 4.63 -23.21
CA GLY A 184 6.58 4.24 -24.62
C GLY A 184 7.55 3.10 -24.93
N ASN A 185 8.35 2.64 -23.96
CA ASN A 185 9.27 1.52 -24.13
C ASN A 185 8.64 0.20 -23.69
N ILE A 186 9.12 -0.91 -24.26
CA ILE A 186 8.71 -2.26 -23.86
C ILE A 186 9.76 -2.84 -22.91
N ILE A 187 9.32 -3.24 -21.72
CA ILE A 187 10.08 -4.07 -20.79
C ILE A 187 9.75 -5.54 -21.13
N GLN A 188 10.76 -6.32 -21.54
CA GLN A 188 10.58 -7.72 -21.96
C GLN A 188 10.55 -8.64 -20.75
N LEU A 189 9.37 -8.81 -20.16
CA LEU A 189 9.18 -9.49 -18.87
C LEU A 189 9.48 -10.99 -18.96
N LYS A 190 9.05 -11.66 -20.04
CA LYS A 190 9.31 -13.10 -20.23
C LYS A 190 10.81 -13.42 -20.24
N ASN A 191 11.62 -12.60 -20.89
CA ASN A 191 13.08 -12.77 -20.91
C ASN A 191 13.72 -12.64 -19.52
N ILE A 192 13.16 -11.80 -18.65
CA ILE A 192 13.61 -11.69 -17.26
C ILE A 192 13.20 -12.93 -16.47
N VAL A 193 11.98 -13.44 -16.70
CA VAL A 193 11.48 -14.68 -16.07
C VAL A 193 12.34 -15.88 -16.45
N ASP A 194 12.68 -16.06 -17.73
CA ASP A 194 13.53 -17.19 -18.16
C ASP A 194 14.89 -17.17 -17.47
N LYS A 195 15.56 -16.01 -17.45
CA LYS A 195 16.84 -15.85 -16.73
C LYS A 195 16.70 -16.05 -15.23
N ALA A 196 15.57 -15.67 -14.64
CA ALA A 196 15.33 -15.88 -13.22
C ALA A 196 15.09 -17.37 -12.90
N ILE A 197 14.45 -18.11 -13.80
CA ILE A 197 14.25 -19.56 -13.69
C ILE A 197 15.60 -20.29 -13.70
N ASP A 198 16.55 -19.88 -14.54
CA ASP A 198 17.92 -20.44 -14.55
C ASP A 198 18.65 -20.28 -13.20
N LEU A 199 18.25 -19.29 -12.40
CA LEU A 199 18.77 -18.99 -11.07
C LEU A 199 17.86 -19.52 -9.94
N SER A 200 16.76 -20.19 -10.29
CA SER A 200 15.75 -20.69 -9.37
C SER A 200 15.66 -22.21 -9.37
N ASN A 201 14.97 -22.76 -8.38
CA ASN A 201 14.71 -24.19 -8.29
C ASN A 201 13.20 -24.48 -8.35
N GLY A 202 12.80 -25.46 -9.16
CA GLY A 202 11.48 -26.10 -9.05
C GLY A 202 10.30 -25.30 -9.62
N VAL A 203 10.49 -24.56 -10.71
CA VAL A 203 9.38 -23.94 -11.46
C VAL A 203 8.80 -24.96 -12.43
N ASP A 204 7.56 -25.38 -12.17
CA ASP A 204 6.84 -26.40 -12.93
C ASP A 204 6.03 -25.76 -14.07
N ASN A 205 5.47 -24.56 -13.85
CA ASN A 205 4.59 -23.87 -14.82
C ASN A 205 4.93 -22.38 -14.95
N VAL A 206 4.88 -21.85 -16.18
CA VAL A 206 4.92 -20.40 -16.48
C VAL A 206 3.73 -20.04 -17.35
N ILE A 207 2.89 -19.12 -16.88
CA ILE A 207 1.70 -18.65 -17.59
C ILE A 207 1.99 -17.25 -18.14
N VAL A 208 1.86 -17.08 -19.46
CA VAL A 208 2.27 -15.85 -20.16
C VAL A 208 1.07 -15.14 -20.80
N VAL A 209 0.81 -13.91 -20.37
CA VAL A 209 -0.17 -13.01 -21.02
C VAL A 209 0.46 -12.32 -22.23
N LYS A 210 -0.24 -12.33 -23.36
CA LYS A 210 0.14 -11.57 -24.56
C LYS A 210 -0.31 -10.11 -24.42
N ASN A 211 0.54 -9.26 -23.86
CA ASN A 211 0.26 -7.84 -23.63
C ASN A 211 0.88 -6.94 -24.71
N THR A 212 2.18 -7.10 -25.00
CA THR A 212 2.90 -6.25 -25.96
C THR A 212 3.04 -6.88 -27.35
N HIS A 213 2.64 -8.14 -27.50
CA HIS A 213 2.83 -8.95 -28.70
C HIS A 213 4.29 -9.01 -29.15
N THR A 214 5.20 -9.03 -28.17
CA THR A 214 6.63 -9.16 -28.41
C THR A 214 6.98 -10.61 -28.68
N GLU A 215 7.90 -10.85 -29.60
CA GLU A 215 8.42 -12.21 -29.85
C GLU A 215 9.13 -12.71 -28.59
N ILE A 216 8.75 -13.90 -28.13
CA ILE A 216 9.25 -14.52 -26.90
C ILE A 216 9.46 -16.00 -27.12
N ASP A 217 10.43 -16.56 -26.39
CA ASP A 217 10.64 -18.00 -26.32
C ASP A 217 9.65 -18.62 -25.34
N MET A 218 9.07 -19.76 -25.72
CA MET A 218 8.14 -20.56 -24.92
C MET A 218 8.69 -21.98 -24.79
N GLU A 219 9.05 -22.40 -23.59
CA GLU A 219 9.54 -23.75 -23.31
C GLU A 219 8.38 -24.76 -23.31
N PRO A 220 8.41 -25.80 -24.16
CA PRO A 220 7.39 -26.84 -24.18
C PRO A 220 7.18 -27.48 -22.80
N ASP A 221 5.94 -27.84 -22.49
CA ASP A 221 5.52 -28.49 -21.24
C ASP A 221 5.71 -27.67 -19.94
N ARG A 222 6.38 -26.50 -20.00
CA ARG A 222 6.54 -25.55 -18.89
C ARG A 222 5.75 -24.26 -19.11
N ASP A 223 5.80 -23.72 -20.33
CA ASP A 223 5.25 -22.40 -20.64
C ASP A 223 3.91 -22.51 -21.37
N TYR A 224 2.91 -21.79 -20.87
CA TYR A 224 1.54 -21.78 -21.40
C TYR A 224 1.11 -20.35 -21.67
N TYR A 225 0.45 -20.08 -22.80
CA TYR A 225 -0.23 -18.80 -22.94
C TYR A 225 -1.47 -18.75 -22.04
N TYR A 226 -1.70 -17.60 -21.43
CA TYR A 226 -2.87 -17.35 -20.59
C TYR A 226 -4.17 -17.70 -21.32
N ASP A 227 -4.35 -17.23 -22.56
CA ASP A 227 -5.57 -17.45 -23.33
C ASP A 227 -5.82 -18.95 -23.63
N ASP A 228 -4.76 -19.76 -23.73
CA ASP A 228 -4.87 -21.19 -24.05
C ASP A 228 -5.33 -22.03 -22.86
N ILE A 229 -5.18 -21.51 -21.63
CA ILE A 229 -5.59 -22.21 -20.39
C ILE A 229 -6.89 -21.65 -19.80
N ILE A 230 -7.40 -20.53 -20.32
CA ILE A 230 -8.66 -19.95 -19.88
C ILE A 230 -9.82 -20.84 -20.31
N GLU A 231 -10.58 -21.30 -19.32
CA GLU A 231 -11.75 -22.14 -19.56
C GLU A 231 -12.98 -21.58 -18.83
N ASP A 232 -14.02 -21.22 -19.59
CA ASP A 232 -15.25 -20.65 -19.05
C ASP A 232 -15.93 -21.59 -18.04
N GLY A 233 -16.21 -21.08 -16.84
CA GLY A 233 -17.18 -21.67 -15.93
C GLY A 233 -16.87 -21.43 -14.46
N TYR A 234 -17.85 -21.74 -13.61
CA TYR A 234 -17.76 -21.46 -12.18
C TYR A 234 -16.75 -22.37 -11.45
N VAL A 235 -16.00 -21.77 -10.53
CA VAL A 235 -15.15 -22.46 -9.57
C VAL A 235 -15.70 -22.12 -8.18
N GLU A 236 -16.06 -23.12 -7.38
CA GLU A 236 -16.46 -22.90 -5.99
C GLU A 236 -15.28 -22.26 -5.21
N PRO A 237 -15.48 -21.15 -4.49
CA PRO A 237 -14.42 -20.54 -3.70
C PRO A 237 -14.00 -21.47 -2.56
N GLU A 238 -12.70 -21.74 -2.46
CA GLU A 238 -12.13 -22.57 -1.40
C GLU A 238 -12.39 -21.92 -0.03
N GLN A 239 -12.94 -22.68 0.92
CA GLN A 239 -13.21 -22.18 2.26
C GLN A 239 -11.90 -22.11 3.08
N MET A 240 -11.32 -20.91 3.15
CA MET A 240 -10.08 -20.65 3.87
C MET A 240 -10.37 -20.39 5.35
N ASP A 241 -9.50 -20.88 6.24
CA ASP A 241 -9.48 -20.35 7.60
C ASP A 241 -9.08 -18.87 7.60
N SER A 242 -9.66 -18.07 8.49
CA SER A 242 -9.25 -16.67 8.71
C SER A 242 -7.72 -16.50 8.80
N ASN A 243 -7.04 -17.50 9.38
CA ASN A 243 -5.61 -17.46 9.66
C ASN A 243 -4.76 -18.25 8.66
N ASP A 244 -5.38 -18.83 7.61
CA ASP A 244 -4.65 -19.41 6.50
C ASP A 244 -3.90 -18.31 5.73
N PRO A 245 -2.66 -18.56 5.27
CA PRO A 245 -1.90 -17.63 4.45
C PRO A 245 -2.66 -17.24 3.18
N LEU A 246 -2.71 -15.94 2.89
CA LEU A 246 -3.32 -15.38 1.69
C LEU A 246 -2.26 -15.01 0.66
N PHE A 247 -1.27 -14.21 1.06
CA PHE A 247 -0.18 -13.79 0.18
C PHE A 247 1.12 -13.57 0.95
N ILE A 248 2.23 -13.62 0.22
CA ILE A 248 3.54 -13.19 0.67
C ILE A 248 3.93 -11.95 -0.12
N LEU A 249 4.34 -10.87 0.54
CA LEU A 249 4.87 -9.69 -0.12
C LEU A 249 6.28 -9.39 0.36
N TYR A 250 7.22 -9.38 -0.58
CA TYR A 250 8.64 -9.24 -0.26
C TYR A 250 9.07 -7.79 -0.09
N THR A 251 9.54 -7.43 1.10
CA THR A 251 10.13 -6.13 1.40
C THR A 251 11.66 -6.20 1.51
N SER A 252 12.33 -5.07 1.30
CA SER A 252 13.77 -4.96 1.55
C SER A 252 14.07 -5.18 3.03
N GLY A 253 15.14 -5.93 3.30
CA GLY A 253 15.65 -6.16 4.64
C GLY A 253 16.95 -5.41 4.87
N THR A 254 17.18 -4.91 6.08
CA THR A 254 18.45 -4.27 6.49
C THR A 254 19.66 -5.19 6.34
N THR A 255 19.45 -6.52 6.33
CA THR A 255 20.47 -7.57 6.19
C THR A 255 20.63 -8.10 4.76
N GLY A 256 20.09 -7.41 3.74
CA GLY A 256 20.25 -7.74 2.32
C GLY A 256 19.25 -8.77 1.77
N LYS A 257 18.90 -9.83 2.51
CA LYS A 257 17.88 -10.80 2.05
C LYS A 257 16.46 -10.24 2.17
N PRO A 258 15.59 -10.38 1.15
CA PRO A 258 14.21 -9.88 1.22
C PRO A 258 13.41 -10.58 2.33
N LYS A 259 12.48 -9.86 2.95
CA LYS A 259 11.55 -10.37 3.98
C LYS A 259 10.22 -10.69 3.34
N GLY A 260 9.79 -11.95 3.34
CA GLY A 260 8.47 -12.32 2.82
C GLY A 260 7.40 -12.05 3.86
N ILE A 261 6.76 -10.89 3.83
CA ILE A 261 5.70 -10.53 4.79
C ILE A 261 4.44 -11.34 4.49
N LEU A 262 3.93 -12.09 5.47
CA LEU A 262 2.81 -13.02 5.28
C LEU A 262 1.50 -12.46 5.86
N HIS A 263 0.46 -12.34 5.03
CA HIS A 263 -0.87 -11.88 5.44
C HIS A 263 -1.92 -13.00 5.37
N ALA A 264 -3.00 -12.85 6.15
CA ALA A 264 -4.03 -13.88 6.35
C ALA A 264 -5.34 -13.62 5.60
N ASN A 265 -6.17 -14.64 5.43
CA ASN A 265 -7.44 -14.54 4.70
C ASN A 265 -8.58 -13.78 5.41
N GLY A 266 -8.54 -13.62 6.74
CA GLY A 266 -9.61 -12.94 7.49
C GLY A 266 -9.21 -11.58 8.05
N GLY A 267 -8.13 -11.53 8.84
CA GLY A 267 -7.66 -10.29 9.49
C GLY A 267 -7.35 -9.15 8.51
N TYR A 268 -6.59 -9.46 7.45
CA TYR A 268 -6.19 -8.49 6.42
C TYR A 268 -7.38 -7.84 5.69
N PRO A 269 -8.34 -8.59 5.10
CA PRO A 269 -9.47 -7.96 4.39
C PRO A 269 -10.42 -7.19 5.33
N VAL A 270 -10.62 -7.66 6.56
CA VAL A 270 -11.38 -6.90 7.58
C VAL A 270 -10.71 -5.54 7.82
N TRP A 271 -9.38 -5.53 7.95
CA TRP A 271 -8.63 -4.31 8.23
C TRP A 271 -8.73 -3.32 7.07
N ILE A 272 -8.31 -3.70 5.87
CA ILE A 272 -8.21 -2.78 4.72
C ILE A 272 -9.57 -2.22 4.29
N ALA A 273 -10.66 -3.00 4.42
CA ALA A 273 -11.99 -2.54 4.08
C ALA A 273 -12.49 -1.48 5.08
N ASN A 274 -12.22 -1.70 6.37
CA ASN A 274 -12.56 -0.73 7.41
C ASN A 274 -11.72 0.53 7.28
N THR A 275 -10.40 0.43 7.08
CA THR A 275 -9.53 1.60 6.97
C THR A 275 -9.82 2.44 5.74
N LEU A 276 -10.09 1.84 4.57
CA LEU A 276 -10.54 2.60 3.39
C LEU A 276 -11.87 3.30 3.65
N LYS A 277 -12.82 2.58 4.27
CA LYS A 277 -14.13 3.13 4.64
C LYS A 277 -14.02 4.28 5.62
N TRP A 278 -13.13 4.19 6.61
CA TRP A 278 -12.95 5.21 7.64
C TRP A 278 -12.19 6.44 7.12
N ALA A 279 -11.11 6.22 6.37
CA ALA A 279 -10.23 7.30 5.91
C ALA A 279 -10.87 8.12 4.78
N PHE A 280 -11.38 7.44 3.74
CA PHE A 280 -11.88 8.10 2.51
C PHE A 280 -13.41 8.21 2.44
N ASN A 281 -14.16 7.50 3.28
CA ASN A 281 -15.62 7.53 3.31
C ASN A 281 -16.30 7.33 1.93
N PRO A 282 -15.84 6.37 1.11
CA PRO A 282 -16.30 6.23 -0.27
C PRO A 282 -17.80 5.94 -0.34
N LYS A 283 -18.44 6.45 -1.40
CA LYS A 283 -19.84 6.22 -1.77
C LYS A 283 -19.93 5.28 -2.96
N ASP A 284 -21.12 4.73 -3.17
CA ASP A 284 -21.34 3.78 -4.27
C ASP A 284 -21.16 4.44 -5.64
N GLU A 285 -21.47 5.72 -5.79
CA GLU A 285 -21.26 6.49 -7.02
C GLU A 285 -19.81 6.94 -7.25
N ASP A 286 -18.94 6.85 -6.24
CA ASP A 286 -17.57 7.35 -6.32
C ASP A 286 -16.68 6.48 -7.23
N ARG A 287 -15.75 7.16 -7.89
CA ARG A 287 -14.66 6.55 -8.67
C ARG A 287 -13.34 6.74 -7.94
N TRP A 288 -12.75 5.62 -7.58
CA TRP A 288 -11.51 5.51 -6.84
C TRP A 288 -10.34 5.36 -7.81
N TRP A 289 -9.25 6.11 -7.60
CA TRP A 289 -7.99 5.86 -8.31
C TRP A 289 -6.83 5.86 -7.33
N CYS A 290 -6.28 4.66 -7.08
CA CYS A 290 -4.98 4.51 -6.47
C CYS A 290 -3.91 4.42 -7.57
N ALA A 291 -3.10 5.46 -7.71
CA ALA A 291 -2.05 5.59 -8.72
C ALA A 291 -0.73 4.90 -8.30
N ALA A 292 -0.82 3.83 -7.51
CA ALA A 292 0.30 2.99 -7.13
C ALA A 292 0.49 1.82 -8.11
N ASP A 293 1.44 0.95 -7.81
CA ASP A 293 1.66 -0.32 -8.52
C ASP A 293 1.25 -1.50 -7.64
N ILE A 294 0.72 -2.55 -8.27
CA ILE A 294 0.24 -3.79 -7.65
C ILE A 294 1.36 -4.59 -6.98
N GLY A 295 2.62 -4.41 -7.40
CA GLY A 295 3.81 -4.98 -6.77
C GLY A 295 4.12 -4.45 -5.37
N TRP A 296 3.40 -3.43 -4.89
CA TRP A 296 3.50 -2.90 -3.54
C TRP A 296 2.23 -3.17 -2.73
N ILE A 297 2.34 -3.06 -1.39
CA ILE A 297 1.19 -3.28 -0.50
C ILE A 297 0.05 -2.29 -0.79
N THR A 298 0.36 -1.07 -1.23
CA THR A 298 -0.63 -0.07 -1.64
C THR A 298 -1.51 -0.58 -2.76
N GLY A 299 -0.93 -1.25 -3.75
CA GLY A 299 -1.70 -1.85 -4.84
C GLY A 299 -2.51 -3.07 -4.41
N HIS A 300 -1.96 -3.92 -3.54
CA HIS A 300 -2.74 -5.04 -2.96
C HIS A 300 -3.97 -4.52 -2.22
N SER A 301 -3.74 -3.67 -1.22
CA SER A 301 -4.77 -3.22 -0.30
C SER A 301 -5.75 -2.27 -0.98
N TYR A 302 -5.26 -1.35 -1.82
CA TYR A 302 -6.05 -0.20 -2.28
C TYR A 302 -6.13 -0.03 -3.80
N ILE A 303 -5.61 -0.93 -4.63
CA ILE A 303 -6.05 -1.06 -6.04
C ILE A 303 -7.04 -2.22 -6.16
N VAL A 304 -6.67 -3.37 -5.59
CA VAL A 304 -7.43 -4.62 -5.75
C VAL A 304 -8.44 -4.80 -4.63
N PHE A 305 -7.98 -5.09 -3.41
CA PHE A 305 -8.86 -5.75 -2.45
C PHE A 305 -9.86 -4.80 -1.77
N ALA A 306 -9.43 -3.72 -1.11
CA ALA A 306 -10.34 -2.86 -0.37
C ALA A 306 -11.40 -2.16 -1.24
N PRO A 307 -11.11 -1.72 -2.49
CA PRO A 307 -12.15 -1.18 -3.37
C PRO A 307 -13.12 -2.24 -3.92
N LEU A 308 -12.70 -3.49 -4.11
CA LEU A 308 -13.57 -4.58 -4.57
C LEU A 308 -14.40 -5.21 -3.43
N LEU A 309 -13.81 -5.39 -2.24
CA LEU A 309 -14.57 -5.30 -0.98
C LEU A 309 -15.31 -3.94 -1.01
N LEU A 310 -16.35 -3.57 -0.29
CA LEU A 310 -17.04 -2.27 -0.51
C LEU A 310 -17.72 -2.07 -1.90
N GLY A 311 -17.27 -2.71 -2.98
CA GLY A 311 -17.94 -2.70 -4.27
C GLY A 311 -17.80 -1.38 -5.04
N LEU A 312 -16.65 -0.72 -5.01
CA LEU A 312 -16.34 0.56 -5.69
C LEU A 312 -16.00 0.38 -7.18
N THR A 313 -16.00 1.49 -7.92
CA THR A 313 -15.43 1.55 -9.26
C THR A 313 -13.99 2.05 -9.15
N SER A 314 -13.02 1.29 -9.65
CA SER A 314 -11.60 1.66 -9.64
C SER A 314 -11.11 2.06 -11.04
N VAL A 315 -10.35 3.14 -11.14
CA VAL A 315 -9.50 3.43 -12.30
C VAL A 315 -8.15 2.76 -12.08
N MET A 316 -7.66 2.06 -13.11
CA MET A 316 -6.34 1.43 -13.13
C MET A 316 -5.60 1.89 -14.37
N TYR A 317 -4.36 2.34 -14.21
CA TYR A 317 -3.56 2.88 -15.30
C TYR A 317 -2.26 2.09 -15.42
N GLU A 318 -1.94 1.65 -16.64
CA GLU A 318 -0.74 0.85 -16.91
C GLU A 318 0.55 1.68 -16.93
N GLY A 319 0.47 2.89 -17.51
CA GLY A 319 1.63 3.67 -17.91
C GLY A 319 2.25 4.56 -16.84
N ALA A 320 3.19 5.40 -17.28
CA ALA A 320 3.73 6.47 -16.43
C ALA A 320 2.79 7.69 -16.41
N ILE A 321 2.59 8.28 -15.22
CA ILE A 321 1.66 9.39 -14.98
C ILE A 321 2.06 10.72 -15.66
N ASP A 322 3.29 10.79 -16.17
CA ASP A 322 3.88 11.92 -16.88
C ASP A 322 4.07 11.64 -18.40
N TYR A 323 3.51 10.53 -18.91
CA TYR A 323 3.66 10.10 -20.30
C TYR A 323 2.28 9.86 -20.96
N PRO A 324 2.06 10.25 -22.23
CA PRO A 324 3.01 10.84 -23.18
C PRO A 324 3.38 12.30 -22.88
N LYS A 325 2.62 12.94 -21.98
CA LYS A 325 2.82 14.31 -21.54
C LYS A 325 2.54 14.41 -20.03
N PRO A 326 3.08 15.44 -19.34
CA PRO A 326 2.84 15.68 -17.92
C PRO A 326 1.38 16.00 -17.52
N ASP A 327 0.44 16.00 -18.46
CA ASP A 327 -0.99 16.15 -18.22
C ASP A 327 -1.75 14.84 -18.04
N ARG A 328 -1.10 13.68 -18.27
CA ARG A 328 -1.80 12.39 -18.36
C ARG A 328 -2.62 12.05 -17.11
N MET A 329 -2.12 12.31 -15.90
CA MET A 329 -2.91 12.08 -14.68
C MET A 329 -4.20 12.93 -14.67
N TRP A 330 -4.10 14.18 -15.10
CA TRP A 330 -5.21 15.14 -15.08
C TRP A 330 -6.25 14.81 -16.15
N GLU A 331 -5.80 14.40 -17.34
CA GLU A 331 -6.68 13.92 -18.41
C GLU A 331 -7.49 12.68 -17.97
N ILE A 332 -6.86 11.72 -17.29
CA ILE A 332 -7.56 10.55 -16.75
C ILE A 332 -8.61 10.98 -15.70
N ILE A 333 -8.27 11.93 -14.82
CA ILE A 333 -9.21 12.43 -13.80
C ILE A 333 -10.42 13.11 -14.42
N GLU A 334 -10.21 14.00 -15.39
CA GLU A 334 -11.26 14.71 -16.11
C GLU A 334 -12.15 13.73 -16.88
N ARG A 335 -11.53 12.87 -17.70
CA ARG A 335 -12.24 11.98 -18.62
C ARG A 335 -13.08 10.93 -17.91
N TYR A 336 -12.58 10.37 -16.81
CA TYR A 336 -13.31 9.37 -16.05
C TYR A 336 -13.94 9.92 -14.78
N GLY A 337 -13.91 11.22 -14.53
CA GLY A 337 -14.54 11.83 -13.36
C GLY A 337 -14.09 11.19 -12.04
N VAL A 338 -12.79 11.01 -11.85
CA VAL A 338 -12.22 10.45 -10.60
C VAL A 338 -12.59 11.35 -9.42
N ASN A 339 -13.12 10.76 -8.34
CA ASN A 339 -13.55 11.52 -7.16
C ASN A 339 -12.60 11.33 -5.98
N LEU A 340 -11.98 10.17 -5.87
CA LEU A 340 -11.08 9.82 -4.77
C LEU A 340 -9.73 9.44 -5.37
N LEU A 341 -8.75 10.33 -5.26
CA LEU A 341 -7.40 10.12 -5.78
C LEU A 341 -6.46 9.75 -4.64
N TYR A 342 -5.64 8.72 -4.86
CA TYR A 342 -4.65 8.27 -3.90
C TYR A 342 -3.30 8.01 -4.58
N THR A 343 -2.28 8.77 -4.20
CA THR A 343 -0.96 8.76 -4.87
C THR A 343 0.17 8.95 -3.85
N SER A 344 1.43 9.01 -4.30
CA SER A 344 2.58 9.27 -3.41
C SER A 344 3.03 10.73 -3.46
N PRO A 345 3.70 11.26 -2.42
CA PRO A 345 4.36 12.56 -2.48
C PRO A 345 5.39 12.65 -3.60
N THR A 346 6.11 11.57 -3.91
CA THR A 346 7.02 11.48 -5.05
C THR A 346 6.31 11.78 -6.38
N ALA A 347 5.13 11.19 -6.60
CA ALA A 347 4.33 11.48 -7.78
C ALA A 347 3.82 12.94 -7.80
N ILE A 348 3.43 13.47 -6.64
CA ILE A 348 2.99 14.87 -6.49
C ILE A 348 4.13 15.82 -6.84
N ARG A 349 5.33 15.62 -6.28
CA ARG A 349 6.52 16.45 -6.56
C ARG A 349 6.94 16.37 -8.02
N LEU A 350 6.92 15.17 -8.61
CA LEU A 350 7.20 14.99 -10.04
C LEU A 350 6.26 15.84 -10.90
N LEU A 351 4.95 15.80 -10.64
CA LEU A 351 3.97 16.56 -11.42
C LEU A 351 4.04 18.07 -11.14
N MET A 352 4.29 18.45 -9.88
CA MET A 352 4.50 19.84 -9.47
C MET A 352 5.69 20.47 -10.20
N LYS A 353 6.76 19.72 -10.47
CA LYS A 353 7.94 20.21 -11.22
C LYS A 353 7.58 20.73 -12.62
N TYR A 354 6.59 20.14 -13.28
CA TYR A 354 6.17 20.54 -14.63
C TYR A 354 5.35 21.84 -14.66
N GLY A 355 5.02 22.39 -13.49
CA GLY A 355 4.25 23.62 -13.32
C GLY A 355 2.73 23.43 -13.46
N GLU A 356 1.99 24.46 -13.08
CA GLU A 356 0.53 24.39 -12.92
C GLU A 356 -0.24 24.38 -14.24
N LYS A 357 0.39 24.73 -15.37
CA LYS A 357 -0.28 24.81 -16.68
C LYS A 357 -0.97 23.50 -17.09
N TYR A 358 -0.42 22.35 -16.70
CA TYR A 358 -0.95 21.03 -17.03
C TYR A 358 -2.20 20.70 -16.19
N PRO A 359 -2.16 20.71 -14.84
CA PRO A 359 -3.39 20.47 -14.07
C PRO A 359 -4.46 21.56 -14.31
N LEU A 360 -4.07 22.81 -14.60
CA LEU A 360 -5.01 23.90 -14.87
C LEU A 360 -5.66 23.82 -16.26
N SER A 361 -5.20 22.96 -17.17
CA SER A 361 -5.83 22.75 -18.48
C SER A 361 -6.93 21.69 -18.48
N HIS A 362 -7.25 21.09 -17.33
CA HIS A 362 -8.25 20.04 -17.18
C HIS A 362 -9.31 20.40 -16.12
N ASP A 363 -10.53 19.90 -16.30
CA ASP A 363 -11.57 19.96 -15.29
C ASP A 363 -11.36 18.90 -14.19
N LEU A 364 -10.85 19.36 -13.05
CA LEU A 364 -10.62 18.55 -11.85
C LEU A 364 -11.76 18.70 -10.81
N SER A 365 -12.91 19.26 -11.19
CA SER A 365 -14.04 19.51 -10.28
C SER A 365 -14.67 18.24 -9.71
N SER A 366 -14.49 17.10 -10.38
CA SER A 366 -14.95 15.78 -9.94
C SER A 366 -14.28 15.31 -8.64
N LEU A 367 -13.03 15.71 -8.38
CA LEU A 367 -12.29 15.31 -7.18
C LEU A 367 -13.04 15.73 -5.92
N LYS A 368 -13.07 14.88 -4.89
CA LYS A 368 -13.69 15.14 -3.58
C LYS A 368 -12.68 14.96 -2.46
N THR A 369 -11.74 14.04 -2.63
CA THR A 369 -10.74 13.70 -1.62
C THR A 369 -9.42 13.36 -2.31
N LEU A 370 -8.35 13.91 -1.75
CA LEU A 370 -6.99 13.65 -2.18
C LEU A 370 -6.31 12.84 -1.10
N GLY A 371 -5.47 11.88 -1.48
CA GLY A 371 -4.78 11.04 -0.53
C GLY A 371 -3.33 10.86 -0.89
N THR A 372 -2.50 10.71 0.13
CA THR A 372 -1.06 10.58 0.00
C THR A 372 -0.50 9.45 0.85
N VAL A 373 0.56 8.78 0.37
CA VAL A 373 1.13 7.58 0.99
C VAL A 373 2.59 7.34 0.66
N GLY A 374 3.28 6.65 1.58
CA GLY A 374 4.53 5.96 1.34
C GLY A 374 5.74 6.68 1.93
N GLU A 375 5.67 8.00 2.00
CA GLU A 375 6.68 8.87 2.61
C GLU A 375 5.99 10.10 3.23
N PRO A 376 6.63 10.82 4.16
CA PRO A 376 6.12 12.09 4.64
C PRO A 376 5.92 13.07 3.48
N ILE A 377 4.75 13.71 3.44
CA ILE A 377 4.48 14.79 2.48
C ILE A 377 5.05 16.10 3.03
N ASN A 378 6.00 16.70 2.31
CA ASN A 378 6.53 18.00 2.72
C ASN A 378 5.45 19.10 2.58
N PRO A 379 5.53 20.19 3.36
CA PRO A 379 4.52 21.26 3.35
C PRO A 379 4.30 21.88 1.97
N ALA A 380 5.34 22.08 1.16
CA ALA A 380 5.22 22.69 -0.17
C ALA A 380 4.38 21.83 -1.12
N ALA A 381 4.65 20.54 -1.17
CA ALA A 381 3.87 19.57 -1.95
C ALA A 381 2.44 19.45 -1.41
N TRP A 382 2.26 19.48 -0.09
CA TRP A 382 0.93 19.46 0.53
C TRP A 382 0.09 20.66 0.10
N HIS A 383 0.65 21.88 0.20
CA HIS A 383 -0.04 23.11 -0.19
C HIS A 383 -0.37 23.13 -1.68
N TRP A 384 0.58 22.75 -2.54
CA TRP A 384 0.32 22.64 -3.97
C TRP A 384 -0.81 21.64 -4.27
N TYR A 385 -0.80 20.48 -3.61
CA TYR A 385 -1.83 19.46 -3.81
C TYR A 385 -3.20 19.92 -3.31
N TYR A 386 -3.26 20.66 -2.20
CA TYR A 386 -4.50 21.21 -1.66
C TYR A 386 -5.07 22.35 -2.51
N GLU A 387 -4.23 23.33 -2.84
CA GLU A 387 -4.65 24.60 -3.46
C GLU A 387 -4.80 24.47 -4.98
N VAL A 388 -3.83 23.87 -5.66
CA VAL A 388 -3.81 23.79 -7.13
C VAL A 388 -4.70 22.67 -7.63
N ILE A 389 -4.53 21.46 -7.08
CA ILE A 389 -5.28 20.27 -7.51
C ILE A 389 -6.62 20.20 -6.80
N GLY A 390 -6.60 20.30 -5.47
CA GLY A 390 -7.78 20.22 -4.62
C GLY A 390 -8.66 21.46 -4.61
N LYS A 391 -8.24 22.57 -5.24
CA LYS A 391 -8.94 23.89 -5.23
C LYS A 391 -9.37 24.35 -3.84
N SER A 392 -8.57 24.01 -2.83
CA SER A 392 -8.84 24.29 -1.42
C SER A 392 -10.20 23.78 -0.91
N ARG A 393 -10.74 22.74 -1.56
CA ARG A 393 -12.03 22.09 -1.23
C ARG A 393 -11.88 20.60 -0.92
N CYS A 394 -10.86 19.95 -1.47
CA CYS A 394 -10.60 18.53 -1.24
C CYS A 394 -9.69 18.37 -0.01
N PRO A 395 -10.14 17.69 1.07
CA PRO A 395 -9.23 17.33 2.15
C PRO A 395 -8.14 16.37 1.67
N ILE A 396 -6.94 16.51 2.24
CA ILE A 396 -5.81 15.61 2.03
C ILE A 396 -5.80 14.56 3.14
N ILE A 397 -5.98 13.31 2.77
CA ILE A 397 -5.88 12.14 3.63
C ILE A 397 -4.44 11.62 3.56
N ASP A 398 -3.59 12.12 4.45
CA ASP A 398 -2.24 11.59 4.63
C ASP A 398 -2.30 10.26 5.39
N THR A 399 -1.70 9.21 4.82
CA THR A 399 -1.82 7.85 5.33
C THR A 399 -0.45 7.27 5.66
N TYR A 400 -0.19 7.11 6.95
CA TYR A 400 0.99 6.41 7.45
C TYR A 400 0.65 4.95 7.78
N TRP A 401 1.43 4.04 7.19
CA TRP A 401 1.33 2.59 7.36
C TRP A 401 2.48 1.88 6.63
N GLN A 402 2.56 0.56 6.77
CA GLN A 402 3.65 -0.28 6.23
C GLN A 402 3.10 -1.58 5.61
N THR A 403 3.95 -2.30 4.88
CA THR A 403 3.60 -3.63 4.34
C THR A 403 3.13 -4.59 5.42
N GLU A 404 3.82 -4.56 6.56
CA GLU A 404 3.57 -5.37 7.75
C GLU A 404 2.25 -5.06 8.45
N THR A 405 1.75 -3.83 8.28
CA THR A 405 0.51 -3.37 8.93
C THR A 405 -0.75 -3.68 8.12
N GLY A 406 -0.57 -4.06 6.85
CA GLY A 406 -1.64 -4.41 5.90
C GLY A 406 -2.47 -3.23 5.38
N GLY A 407 -2.74 -2.21 6.19
CA GLY A 407 -3.59 -1.07 5.84
C GLY A 407 -3.31 0.17 6.70
N PHE A 408 -4.10 1.23 6.54
CA PHE A 408 -3.82 2.55 7.14
C PHE A 408 -3.72 2.45 8.65
N THR A 409 -2.65 2.99 9.23
CA THR A 409 -2.37 2.87 10.67
C THR A 409 -2.64 4.19 11.39
N ILE A 410 -2.15 5.30 10.83
CA ILE A 410 -2.44 6.67 11.29
C ILE A 410 -2.86 7.48 10.08
N SER A 411 -4.04 8.10 10.15
CA SER A 411 -4.60 8.87 9.03
C SER A 411 -5.84 9.68 9.45
N PRO A 412 -6.15 10.80 8.77
CA PRO A 412 -7.40 11.52 8.96
C PRO A 412 -8.60 10.64 8.61
N SER A 413 -9.69 10.71 9.39
CA SER A 413 -10.90 9.90 9.13
C SER A 413 -12.07 10.73 8.60
N ALA A 414 -12.23 10.83 7.27
CA ALA A 414 -13.37 11.54 6.69
C ALA A 414 -14.75 10.95 7.09
N ARG A 415 -14.80 9.67 7.48
CA ARG A 415 -16.04 8.96 7.88
C ARG A 415 -16.43 9.18 9.33
N LEU A 416 -15.45 9.15 10.24
CA LEU A 416 -15.67 9.17 11.68
C LEU A 416 -15.56 10.58 12.26
N GLY A 417 -14.94 11.50 11.53
CA GLY A 417 -14.74 12.88 11.90
C GLY A 417 -13.44 13.35 11.27
N LEU A 418 -13.52 14.30 10.33
CA LEU A 418 -12.32 14.85 9.69
C LEU A 418 -11.68 15.85 10.67
N PRO A 419 -10.42 15.64 11.08
CA PRO A 419 -9.72 16.60 11.92
C PRO A 419 -9.27 17.82 11.11
N ASP A 420 -8.92 18.90 11.81
CA ASP A 420 -8.18 20.00 11.20
C ASP A 420 -6.85 19.46 10.66
N LEU A 421 -6.61 19.61 9.36
CA LEU A 421 -5.42 19.05 8.74
C LEU A 421 -4.22 19.97 8.99
N LYS A 422 -3.13 19.39 9.50
CA LYS A 422 -1.83 20.06 9.64
C LYS A 422 -0.91 19.54 8.52
N PRO A 423 -0.41 20.39 7.61
CA PRO A 423 0.47 19.95 6.51
C PRO A 423 1.67 19.16 7.04
N GLY A 424 1.82 17.91 6.60
CA GLY A 424 2.89 16.99 7.04
C GLY A 424 2.56 16.10 8.24
N SER A 425 1.37 16.24 8.86
CA SER A 425 0.91 15.32 9.91
C SER A 425 -0.04 14.25 9.36
N ALA A 426 0.19 12.99 9.77
CA ALA A 426 -0.74 11.89 9.53
C ALA A 426 -1.97 11.93 10.46
N THR A 427 -2.03 12.89 11.39
CA THR A 427 -3.11 13.10 12.37
C THR A 427 -3.20 12.04 13.45
N PHE A 428 -4.26 11.22 13.50
CA PHE A 428 -4.56 10.33 14.61
C PHE A 428 -4.57 8.86 14.20
N PRO A 429 -4.33 7.92 15.14
CA PRO A 429 -4.38 6.49 14.85
C PRO A 429 -5.77 6.02 14.41
N MET A 430 -5.82 5.05 13.50
CA MET A 430 -7.08 4.41 13.12
C MET A 430 -7.66 3.61 14.30
N PRO A 431 -8.99 3.44 14.41
CA PRO A 431 -9.60 2.58 15.41
C PRO A 431 -8.95 1.19 15.44
N GLY A 432 -8.53 0.76 16.63
CA GLY A 432 -7.78 -0.48 16.88
C GLY A 432 -6.27 -0.31 17.04
N ILE A 433 -5.70 0.85 16.69
CA ILE A 433 -4.26 1.12 16.81
C ILE A 433 -3.94 1.86 18.12
N ASP A 434 -3.34 1.17 19.08
CA ASP A 434 -2.86 1.74 20.36
C ASP A 434 -1.41 2.23 20.21
N ALA A 435 -1.23 3.35 19.50
CA ALA A 435 0.09 3.93 19.21
C ALA A 435 0.64 4.77 20.38
N GLU A 436 1.95 4.68 20.63
CA GLU A 436 2.67 5.57 21.54
C GLU A 436 4.09 5.85 21.01
N ILE A 437 4.76 6.84 21.60
CA ILE A 437 6.12 7.26 21.22
C ILE A 437 7.05 7.03 22.40
N LEU A 438 8.08 6.21 22.18
CA LEU A 438 9.02 5.77 23.21
C LEU A 438 10.42 6.34 23.01
N ASP A 439 11.10 6.63 24.11
CA ASP A 439 12.54 6.84 24.11
C ASP A 439 13.30 5.52 23.89
N GLU A 440 14.63 5.61 23.86
CA GLU A 440 15.52 4.45 23.74
C GLU A 440 15.47 3.47 24.92
N ASN A 441 14.92 3.88 26.07
CA ASN A 441 14.73 3.06 27.25
C ASN A 441 13.31 2.45 27.32
N GLY A 442 12.46 2.70 26.32
CA GLY A 442 11.09 2.20 26.26
C GLY A 442 10.11 2.97 27.14
N LYS A 443 10.43 4.21 27.55
CA LYS A 443 9.55 5.10 28.31
C LYS A 443 8.85 6.08 27.37
N ASN A 444 7.62 6.47 27.70
CA ASN A 444 6.90 7.50 26.96
C ASN A 444 7.65 8.83 27.01
N VAL A 445 7.81 9.45 25.84
CA VAL A 445 8.32 10.82 25.71
C VAL A 445 7.20 11.83 25.96
N LYS A 446 7.55 13.08 26.23
CA LYS A 446 6.54 14.15 26.36
C LYS A 446 6.04 14.58 24.97
N PRO A 447 4.85 15.22 24.88
CA PRO A 447 4.45 15.88 23.64
C PRO A 447 5.55 16.82 23.11
N GLY A 448 5.74 16.82 21.79
CA GLY A 448 6.79 17.56 21.09
C GLY A 448 8.17 16.89 21.09
N GLU A 449 8.42 15.86 21.91
CA GLU A 449 9.69 15.16 21.94
C GLU A 449 9.73 14.02 20.90
N LYS A 450 10.88 13.88 20.22
CA LYS A 450 11.15 12.81 19.26
C LYS A 450 11.33 11.47 19.97
N GLY A 451 10.71 10.42 19.45
CA GLY A 451 10.96 9.05 19.87
C GLY A 451 10.54 8.02 18.82
N TYR A 452 10.63 6.75 19.17
CA TYR A 452 10.25 5.63 18.32
C TYR A 452 8.74 5.40 18.39
N ILE A 453 8.08 5.34 17.25
CA ILE A 453 6.68 4.95 17.21
C ILE A 453 6.54 3.44 17.36
N VAL A 454 5.65 3.03 18.26
CA VAL A 454 5.30 1.63 18.52
C VAL A 454 3.79 1.47 18.63
N ILE A 455 3.31 0.25 18.40
CA ILE A 455 1.91 -0.11 18.63
C ILE A 455 1.84 -1.15 19.74
N LYS A 456 1.10 -0.85 20.80
CA LYS A 456 1.08 -1.66 22.04
C LYS A 456 0.21 -2.91 21.96
N LYS A 457 -0.88 -2.82 21.20
CA LYS A 457 -1.87 -3.89 21.04
C LYS A 457 -1.89 -4.38 19.59
N PRO A 458 -2.15 -5.66 19.34
CA PRO A 458 -2.33 -6.15 17.97
C PRO A 458 -3.61 -5.56 17.37
N TRP A 459 -3.67 -5.56 16.04
CA TRP A 459 -4.87 -5.24 15.23
C TRP A 459 -5.04 -6.31 14.14
N PRO A 460 -6.23 -6.43 13.49
CA PRO A 460 -6.50 -7.50 12.53
C PRO A 460 -5.57 -7.54 11.32
N GLY A 461 -5.08 -6.37 10.87
CA GLY A 461 -4.25 -6.25 9.67
C GLY A 461 -2.77 -6.57 9.86
N LEU A 462 -2.32 -6.82 11.10
CA LEU A 462 -0.93 -7.18 11.37
C LEU A 462 -0.57 -8.49 10.66
N MET A 463 0.58 -8.51 9.99
CA MET A 463 1.12 -9.72 9.37
C MET A 463 1.20 -10.91 10.34
N LEU A 464 1.08 -12.12 9.80
CA LEU A 464 1.17 -13.36 10.57
C LEU A 464 2.60 -13.63 11.07
N THR A 465 3.58 -13.45 10.20
CA THR A 465 5.01 -13.67 10.43
C THR A 465 5.82 -13.22 9.21
N VAL A 466 7.15 -13.40 9.25
CA VAL A 466 8.02 -13.41 8.07
C VAL A 466 8.11 -14.85 7.56
N ASN A 467 7.74 -15.06 6.29
CA ASN A 467 7.68 -16.36 5.62
C ASN A 467 9.00 -17.13 5.78
N ASN A 468 8.91 -18.36 6.29
CA ASN A 468 10.04 -19.24 6.58
C ASN A 468 11.08 -18.65 7.58
N ASP A 469 10.73 -17.62 8.37
CA ASP A 469 11.67 -16.94 9.28
C ASP A 469 10.99 -16.26 10.49
N ASP A 470 10.35 -17.07 11.35
CA ASP A 470 9.71 -16.60 12.59
C ASP A 470 10.68 -15.89 13.54
N LYS A 471 11.97 -16.25 13.50
CA LYS A 471 13.00 -15.59 14.31
C LYS A 471 13.17 -14.13 13.86
N ARG A 472 13.29 -13.90 12.55
CA ARG A 472 13.41 -12.54 12.00
C ARG A 472 12.18 -11.69 12.27
N TYR A 473 10.99 -12.30 12.31
CA TYR A 473 9.76 -11.61 12.77
C TYR A 473 9.92 -11.06 14.19
N ILE A 474 10.35 -11.90 15.14
CA ILE A 474 10.56 -11.47 16.53
C ILE A 474 11.67 -10.42 16.62
N ASP A 475 12.84 -10.72 16.04
CA ASP A 475 14.04 -9.89 16.11
C ASP A 475 13.83 -8.49 15.53
N THR A 476 13.08 -8.39 14.43
CA THR A 476 12.86 -7.12 13.74
C THR A 476 11.78 -6.28 14.45
N TYR A 477 10.67 -6.90 14.87
CA TYR A 477 9.47 -6.15 15.23
C TYR A 477 9.11 -6.17 16.72
N PHE A 478 9.65 -7.09 17.51
CA PHE A 478 9.23 -7.28 18.92
C PHE A 478 10.38 -7.32 19.94
N SER A 479 11.63 -7.47 19.48
CA SER A 479 12.80 -7.54 20.38
C SER A 479 13.21 -6.21 20.98
N LYS A 480 13.06 -5.08 20.25
CA LYS A 480 13.47 -3.75 20.74
C LYS A 480 12.62 -3.26 21.90
N PHE A 481 11.29 -3.39 21.78
CA PHE A 481 10.33 -2.96 22.79
C PHE A 481 9.41 -4.13 23.14
N LYS A 482 9.78 -4.88 24.19
CA LYS A 482 9.12 -6.14 24.56
C LYS A 482 7.59 -5.96 24.67
N GLY A 483 6.86 -6.79 23.92
CA GLY A 483 5.40 -6.83 23.93
C GLY A 483 4.73 -5.75 23.08
N LYS A 484 5.48 -4.92 22.35
CA LYS A 484 4.98 -3.87 21.47
C LYS A 484 5.53 -4.09 20.06
N TYR A 485 4.72 -3.82 19.04
CA TYR A 485 5.17 -3.84 17.66
C TYR A 485 5.99 -2.58 17.39
N PHE A 486 7.26 -2.75 17.05
CA PHE A 486 8.16 -1.68 16.66
C PHE A 486 7.96 -1.34 15.18
N MET A 487 7.52 -0.11 14.90
CA MET A 487 7.28 0.33 13.52
C MET A 487 8.59 0.52 12.75
N GLY A 488 9.70 0.84 13.41
CA GLY A 488 10.95 1.15 12.70
C GLY A 488 11.14 2.62 12.34
N ASP A 489 10.22 3.50 12.73
CA ASP A 489 10.23 4.93 12.40
C ASP A 489 10.37 5.81 13.65
N TYR A 490 10.88 7.03 13.47
CA TYR A 490 10.76 8.10 14.45
C TYR A 490 9.47 8.88 14.24
N ALA A 491 8.88 9.35 15.34
CA ALA A 491 7.73 10.23 15.31
C ALA A 491 7.78 11.24 16.46
N ILE A 492 6.96 12.29 16.33
CA ILE A 492 6.56 13.21 17.40
C ILE A 492 5.04 13.17 17.53
N GLN A 493 4.54 13.26 18.75
CA GLN A 493 3.14 13.57 19.02
C GLN A 493 3.10 14.99 19.56
N ASP A 494 2.37 15.88 18.90
CA ASP A 494 2.28 17.27 19.37
C ASP A 494 1.30 17.44 20.54
N ASP A 495 1.23 18.65 21.09
CA ASP A 495 0.34 18.99 22.23
C ASP A 495 -1.16 18.80 21.92
N ASP A 496 -1.54 18.77 20.63
CA ASP A 496 -2.92 18.51 20.19
C ASP A 496 -3.19 17.02 19.95
N GLY A 497 -2.17 16.17 20.10
CA GLY A 497 -2.22 14.72 19.92
C GLY A 497 -1.96 14.24 18.49
N TYR A 498 -1.58 15.12 17.56
CA TYR A 498 -1.29 14.76 16.17
C TYR A 498 0.06 14.07 16.06
N PHE A 499 0.13 13.03 15.25
CA PHE A 499 1.35 12.30 14.96
C PHE A 499 2.06 12.88 13.72
N TRP A 500 3.37 13.07 13.86
CA TRP A 500 4.28 13.60 12.86
C TRP A 500 5.37 12.57 12.62
N LEU A 501 5.53 12.10 11.38
CA LEU A 501 6.47 11.03 11.05
C LEU A 501 7.78 11.67 10.60
N LEU A 502 8.88 11.29 11.25
CA LEU A 502 10.20 11.86 11.02
C LEU A 502 11.12 10.95 10.19
N GLY A 503 10.54 9.91 9.59
CA GLY A 503 11.25 8.95 8.77
C GLY A 503 11.82 7.76 9.53
N ARG A 504 12.60 6.98 8.77
CA ARG A 504 13.20 5.71 9.16
C ARG A 504 14.18 5.88 10.32
N SER A 505 14.03 5.07 11.36
CA SER A 505 14.89 5.17 12.53
C SER A 505 16.29 4.57 12.35
N ASP A 506 16.44 3.72 11.34
CA ASP A 506 17.68 3.18 10.83
C ASP A 506 18.43 4.14 9.89
N GLU A 507 17.78 5.19 9.39
CA GLU A 507 18.37 6.23 8.50
C GLU A 507 18.71 7.52 9.28
N VAL A 508 19.34 7.40 10.45
CA VAL A 508 19.80 8.57 11.23
C VAL A 508 21.29 8.78 11.11
N LEU A 509 21.66 10.01 10.77
CA LEU A 509 23.05 10.45 10.68
C LEU A 509 23.58 10.76 12.08
N LYS A 510 24.78 10.24 12.40
CA LYS A 510 25.49 10.55 13.64
C LYS A 510 26.62 11.53 13.35
N VAL A 511 26.31 12.82 13.38
CA VAL A 511 27.27 13.89 13.03
C VAL A 511 27.72 14.60 14.31
N SER A 512 29.00 14.46 14.65
CA SER A 512 29.63 15.07 15.84
C SER A 512 28.83 14.85 17.13
N GLY A 513 28.31 13.63 17.32
CA GLY A 513 27.50 13.27 18.50
C GLY A 513 26.02 13.67 18.44
N HIS A 514 25.59 14.42 17.42
CA HIS A 514 24.18 14.77 17.18
C HIS A 514 23.52 13.71 16.29
N ARG A 515 22.26 13.37 16.61
CA ARG A 515 21.42 12.46 15.82
C ARG A 515 20.50 13.28 14.93
N ILE A 516 20.89 13.45 13.67
CA ILE A 516 20.16 14.26 12.69
C ILE A 516 19.34 13.32 11.79
N GLY A 517 18.04 13.59 11.65
CA GLY A 517 17.21 12.85 10.69
C GLY A 517 17.51 13.32 9.27
N THR A 518 17.58 12.40 8.30
CA THR A 518 17.78 12.75 6.89
C THR A 518 16.66 13.66 6.38
N ILE A 519 15.41 13.34 6.72
CA ILE A 519 14.22 14.12 6.33
C ILE A 519 14.26 15.56 6.83
N GLU A 520 14.76 15.81 8.04
CA GLU A 520 14.87 17.17 8.57
C GLU A 520 15.79 18.05 7.71
N VAL A 521 16.87 17.48 7.22
CA VAL A 521 17.81 18.16 6.31
C VAL A 521 17.21 18.28 4.91
N GLU A 522 16.53 17.24 4.41
CA GLU A 522 15.84 17.26 3.11
C GLU A 522 14.75 18.33 3.06
N ASP A 523 13.91 18.44 4.09
CA ASP A 523 12.87 19.47 4.20
C ASP A 523 13.46 20.88 4.26
N GLY A 524 14.58 21.06 4.99
CA GLY A 524 15.34 22.30 4.99
C GLY A 524 15.79 22.71 3.58
N LEU A 525 16.35 21.77 2.82
CA LEU A 525 16.80 22.02 1.45
C LEU A 525 15.63 22.30 0.49
N VAL A 526 14.54 21.53 0.57
CA VAL A 526 13.36 21.69 -0.29
C VAL A 526 12.60 23.00 0.01
N SER A 527 12.81 23.60 1.18
CA SER A 527 12.26 24.94 1.49
C SER A 527 12.88 26.07 0.65
N MET A 528 14.06 25.85 0.05
CA MET A 528 14.72 26.82 -0.82
C MET A 528 13.99 26.95 -2.16
N LYS A 529 13.91 28.17 -2.71
CA LYS A 529 13.14 28.41 -3.95
C LYS A 529 13.73 27.66 -5.15
N GLU A 530 15.04 27.43 -5.17
CA GLU A 530 15.80 26.80 -6.24
C GLU A 530 15.68 25.26 -6.27
N ILE A 531 15.40 24.64 -5.12
CA ILE A 531 15.48 23.19 -4.93
C ILE A 531 14.13 22.53 -5.17
N ALA A 532 14.09 21.54 -6.06
CA ALA A 532 12.92 20.73 -6.36
C ALA A 532 12.81 19.52 -5.44
N GLU A 533 13.91 18.79 -5.28
CA GLU A 533 14.01 17.61 -4.41
C GLU A 533 15.39 17.56 -3.78
N ALA A 534 15.47 16.98 -2.59
CA ALA A 534 16.71 16.69 -1.91
C ALA A 534 16.70 15.25 -1.37
N ALA A 535 17.86 14.62 -1.35
CA ALA A 535 18.09 13.33 -0.69
C ALA A 535 19.38 13.43 0.12
N VAL A 536 19.32 13.04 1.39
CA VAL A 536 20.42 13.25 2.34
C VAL A 536 20.92 11.92 2.88
N PHE A 537 22.24 11.74 2.83
CA PHE A 537 22.93 10.53 3.26
C PHE A 537 24.04 10.82 4.24
N GLY A 538 24.38 9.82 5.03
CA GLY A 538 25.58 9.80 5.85
C GLY A 538 26.73 9.23 5.06
N LYS A 539 27.84 9.96 5.01
CA LYS A 539 29.13 9.42 4.61
C LYS A 539 29.99 9.25 5.86
N PRO A 540 30.53 8.04 6.13
CA PRO A 540 31.40 7.83 7.28
C PRO A 540 32.55 8.83 7.32
N ASP A 541 32.78 9.43 8.49
CA ASP A 541 33.80 10.43 8.75
C ASP A 541 34.57 10.05 10.03
N THR A 542 35.90 10.01 9.95
CA THR A 542 36.75 9.53 11.04
C THR A 542 36.76 10.45 12.26
N VAL A 543 36.32 11.69 12.13
CA VAL A 543 36.28 12.69 13.21
C VAL A 543 34.86 12.92 13.68
N LYS A 544 33.90 13.05 12.75
CA LYS A 544 32.51 13.42 13.05
C LYS A 544 31.59 12.20 13.26
N GLY A 545 32.06 10.99 13.01
CA GLY A 545 31.20 9.80 12.91
C GLY A 545 30.65 9.70 11.50
N ASP A 546 29.72 10.60 11.15
CA ASP A 546 29.22 10.81 9.79
C ASP A 546 29.42 12.28 9.36
N THR A 547 29.60 12.50 8.06
CA THR A 547 29.44 13.78 7.37
C THR A 547 28.18 13.70 6.49
N ILE A 548 27.41 14.78 6.45
CA ILE A 548 26.18 14.89 5.65
C ILE A 548 26.55 15.05 4.17
N VAL A 549 25.94 14.23 3.32
CA VAL A 549 26.00 14.38 1.86
C VAL A 549 24.58 14.59 1.36
N ALA A 550 24.33 15.77 0.78
CA ALA A 550 23.05 16.08 0.16
C ALA A 550 23.16 16.00 -1.37
N PHE A 551 22.21 15.33 -2.00
CA PHE A 551 21.96 15.42 -3.43
C PHE A 551 20.70 16.26 -3.62
N ALA A 552 20.78 17.32 -4.42
CA ALA A 552 19.63 18.16 -4.72
C ALA A 552 19.38 18.23 -6.22
N THR A 553 18.11 18.24 -6.61
CA THR A 553 17.68 18.54 -7.99
C THR A 553 17.10 19.95 -8.02
N LEU A 554 17.45 20.72 -9.05
CA LEU A 554 16.96 22.10 -9.21
C LEU A 554 15.60 22.13 -9.90
N LYS A 555 14.79 23.15 -9.58
CA LYS A 555 13.58 23.47 -10.34
C LYS A 555 13.95 23.96 -11.75
N ASP A 556 13.05 23.73 -12.70
CA ASP A 556 13.23 24.19 -14.08
C ASP A 556 13.43 25.72 -14.11
N GLY A 557 14.45 26.18 -14.83
CA GLY A 557 14.82 27.59 -14.90
C GLY A 557 15.89 28.04 -13.90
N TYR A 558 16.35 27.17 -13.00
CA TYR A 558 17.49 27.42 -12.11
C TYR A 558 18.73 26.65 -12.58
N GLU A 559 19.91 27.26 -12.46
CA GLU A 559 21.19 26.66 -12.80
C GLU A 559 22.09 26.50 -11.57
N LYS A 560 22.94 25.47 -11.61
CA LYS A 560 23.93 25.23 -10.55
C LYS A 560 24.96 26.35 -10.55
N SER A 561 25.08 27.08 -9.44
CA SER A 561 26.09 28.12 -9.24
C SER A 561 26.89 27.89 -7.93
N PRO A 562 28.12 28.41 -7.82
CA PRO A 562 28.87 28.38 -6.56
C PRO A 562 28.12 29.05 -5.41
N GLU A 563 27.43 30.16 -5.68
CA GLU A 563 26.62 30.89 -4.70
C GLU A 563 25.45 30.05 -4.17
N LEU A 564 24.77 29.29 -5.04
CA LEU A 564 23.72 28.37 -4.62
C LEU A 564 24.29 27.24 -3.75
N ILE A 565 25.49 26.74 -4.06
CA ILE A 565 26.15 25.70 -3.27
C ILE A 565 26.60 26.23 -1.90
N GLU A 566 27.01 27.50 -1.81
CA GLU A 566 27.42 28.13 -0.55
C GLU A 566 26.22 28.48 0.36
N ASN A 567 25.05 28.74 -0.24
CA ASN A 567 23.81 28.98 0.48
C ASN A 567 23.16 27.69 1.02
N ILE A 568 23.55 26.52 0.49
CA ILE A 568 23.15 25.17 0.94
C ILE A 568 24.11 24.70 2.04
#